data_AF-A0A659USV6-F1
#
_entry.id   AF-A0A659USV6-F1
#
_cell.length_a   1.000
_cell.length_b   1.000
_cell.length_c   1.000
_cell.angle_alpha   90.00
_cell.angle_beta   90.00
_cell.angle_gamma   90.00
#
_symmetry.space_group_name_H-M   'P 1'
#
loop_
_entity.id
_entity.type
_entity.pdbx_description
1 polymer ?
#
loop_
_entity_poly.entity_id
_entity_poly.type
_entity_poly.pdbx_seq_one_letter_code
_entity_poly.pdbx_strand_id
1 'polypeptide(L)' 'MSPASNVPAVAALDWGTTRLRAWLIDGAGKVLAERRGDDGLLTAREKDFANVMESHL' A
#
# COMPACT_ATOMS: atom_id res chain seq x y z
N MET A 1 -17.88 -18.98 4.34
CA MET A 1 -16.69 -18.11 4.43
C MET A 1 -15.53 -18.88 3.84
N SER A 2 -14.92 -18.43 2.75
CA SER A 2 -13.68 -19.04 2.25
C SER A 2 -12.58 -18.88 3.32
N PRO A 3 -11.67 -19.85 3.49
CA PRO A 3 -10.59 -19.72 4.47
C PRO A 3 -9.69 -18.54 4.10
N ALA A 4 -9.25 -17.78 5.09
CA ALA A 4 -8.29 -16.69 4.88
C ALA A 4 -6.98 -17.26 4.34
N SER A 5 -6.44 -16.65 3.29
CA SER A 5 -5.19 -17.07 2.64
C SER A 5 -4.08 -16.10 3.04
N ASN A 6 -2.92 -16.55 3.50
CA ASN A 6 -1.81 -15.60 3.78
C ASN A 6 -1.05 -15.16 2.51
N VAL A 7 -1.65 -15.34 1.32
CA VAL A 7 -1.07 -14.92 0.04
C VAL A 7 -1.64 -13.55 -0.31
N PRO A 8 -0.79 -12.51 -0.50
CA PRO A 8 -1.26 -11.22 -0.99
C PRO A 8 -1.90 -11.36 -2.38
N ALA A 9 -3.07 -10.75 -2.56
CA ALA A 9 -3.78 -10.72 -3.83
C ALA A 9 -3.90 -9.29 -4.39
N VAL A 10 -4.04 -8.30 -3.51
CA VAL A 10 -4.19 -6.88 -3.88
C VAL A 10 -3.38 -6.02 -2.92
N ALA A 11 -2.72 -4.98 -3.45
CA ALA A 11 -2.25 -3.86 -2.66
C ALA A 11 -3.23 -2.70 -2.77
N ALA A 12 -3.70 -2.17 -1.63
CA ALA A 12 -4.54 -0.99 -1.58
C ALA A 12 -3.69 0.20 -1.13
N LEU A 13 -3.80 1.33 -1.83
CA LEU A 13 -3.07 2.56 -1.52
C LEU A 13 -4.07 3.69 -1.30
N ASP A 14 -3.89 4.43 -0.22
CA ASP A 14 -4.46 5.74 -0.04
C ASP A 14 -3.33 6.78 -0.05
N TRP A 15 -3.24 7.51 -1.15
CA TRP A 15 -2.15 8.41 -1.44
C TRP A 15 -2.62 9.86 -1.42
N GLY A 16 -2.56 10.45 -0.23
CA GLY A 16 -2.87 11.85 -0.03
C GLY A 16 -1.73 12.77 -0.46
N THR A 17 -2.01 14.07 -0.46
CA THR A 17 -1.03 15.11 -0.83
C THR A 17 0.27 15.03 -0.01
N THR A 18 0.17 14.72 1.28
CA THR A 18 1.30 14.71 2.23
C THR A 18 1.57 13.37 2.91
N ARG A 19 0.69 12.37 2.73
CA ARG A 19 0.83 11.06 3.38
C ARG A 19 0.49 9.93 2.41
N LEU A 20 1.15 8.80 2.61
CA LEU A 20 0.85 7.53 1.95
C LEU A 20 0.49 6.48 3.01
N ARG A 21 -0.58 5.73 2.74
CA ARG A 21 -0.96 4.53 3.50
C ARG A 21 -1.10 3.36 2.53
N ALA A 22 -0.56 2.21 2.89
CA ALA A 22 -0.57 1.01 2.06
C ALA A 22 -1.00 -0.22 2.86
N TRP A 23 -1.75 -1.11 2.22
CA TRP A 23 -2.17 -2.39 2.76
C TRP A 23 -1.94 -3.51 1.77
N LEU A 24 -1.44 -4.65 2.24
CA LEU A 24 -1.51 -5.93 1.52
C LEU A 24 -2.75 -6.68 1.97
N ILE A 25 -3.56 -7.13 1.02
CA ILE A 25 -4.86 -7.76 1.27
C ILE A 25 -4.90 -9.11 0.56
N ASP A 26 -5.38 -10.14 1.25
CA ASP A 26 -5.56 -11.47 0.67
C ASP A 26 -6.82 -11.59 -0.19
N GLY A 27 -6.99 -12.73 -0.87
CA GLY A 27 -8.15 -12.98 -1.73
C GLY A 27 -9.50 -13.06 -0.99
N ALA A 28 -9.49 -13.12 0.33
CA ALA A 28 -10.69 -13.11 1.18
C ALA A 28 -10.96 -11.71 1.79
N GLY A 29 -10.14 -10.70 1.50
CA GLY A 29 -10.27 -9.35 2.03
C GLY A 29 -9.59 -9.12 3.39
N LYS A 30 -8.82 -10.10 3.90
CA LYS A 30 -8.06 -9.94 5.15
C LYS A 30 -6.82 -9.09 4.90
N VAL A 31 -6.60 -8.09 5.75
CA VAL A 31 -5.34 -7.32 5.79
C VAL A 31 -4.22 -8.20 6.31
N LEU A 32 -3.16 -8.33 5.51
CA LEU A 32 -1.94 -9.10 5.83
C LEU A 32 -0.83 -8.20 6.37
N ALA A 33 -0.72 -6.96 5.88
CA ALA A 33 0.27 -5.98 6.31
C ALA A 33 -0.24 -4.55 6.11
N GLU A 34 0.32 -3.60 6.87
CA GLU A 34 0.06 -2.17 6.75
C GLU A 34 1.37 -1.36 6.82
N ARG A 35 1.44 -0.28 6.03
CA ARG A 35 2.51 0.72 6.04
C ARG A 35 1.92 2.13 6.00
N ARG A 36 2.61 3.07 6.62
CA ARG A 36 2.29 4.50 6.62
C ARG A 36 3.58 5.30 6.50
N GLY A 37 3.56 6.36 5.71
CA GLY A 37 4.69 7.28 5.59
C GLY A 37 4.29 8.68 5.14
N ASP A 38 5.26 9.59 5.20
CA ASP A 38 5.12 10.99 4.79
C ASP A 38 5.48 11.22 3.31
N ASP A 39 5.65 10.15 2.53
CA ASP A 39 5.86 10.19 1.08
C ASP A 39 4.53 10.40 0.32
N GLY A 40 3.80 11.48 0.65
CA GLY A 40 2.62 11.90 -0.09
C GLY A 40 2.93 12.30 -1.54
N LEU A 41 1.89 12.62 -2.31
CA LEU A 41 2.01 12.96 -3.74
C LEU A 41 3.01 14.10 -4.03
N LEU A 42 3.15 15.07 -3.12
CA LEU A 42 4.16 16.15 -3.25
C LEU A 42 5.59 15.59 -3.28
N THR A 43 5.90 14.65 -2.39
CA THR A 43 7.20 13.97 -2.30
C THR A 43 7.39 13.00 -3.47
N ALA A 44 6.34 12.25 -3.82
CA ALA A 44 6.39 11.23 -4.88
C ALA A 44 6.65 11.83 -6.28
N ARG A 45 6.09 13.01 -6.55
CA ARG A 45 6.38 13.80 -7.74
C ARG A 45 7.88 14.04 -7.96
N GLU A 46 8.64 14.23 -6.88
CA GLU A 46 10.07 14.54 -6.94
C GLU A 46 10.94 13.28 -6.98
N LYS A 47 10.49 12.20 -6.31
CA LYS A 47 11.27 10.96 -6.10
C LYS A 47 10.94 9.80 -7.06
N ASP A 48 9.98 9.99 -7.96
CA ASP A 48 9.33 8.96 -8.80
C ASP A 48 8.25 8.15 -8.07
N PHE A 49 7.08 8.04 -8.70
CA PHE A 49 5.91 7.38 -8.11
C PHE A 49 6.08 5.87 -7.97
N ALA A 50 6.68 5.20 -8.96
CA ALA A 50 6.84 3.75 -8.92
C ALA A 50 7.79 3.36 -7.79
N ASN A 51 8.93 4.05 -7.68
CA ASN A 51 9.90 3.82 -6.63
C ASN A 51 9.32 4.05 -5.23
N VAL A 52 8.55 5.14 -5.04
CA VAL A 52 7.91 5.40 -3.74
C VAL A 52 6.90 4.29 -3.43
N MET A 53 6.06 3.88 -4.38
CA MET A 53 5.12 2.78 -4.16
C MET A 53 5.84 1.49 -3.77
N GLU A 54 6.87 1.08 -4.52
CA GLU A 54 7.61 -0.16 -4.28
C GLU A 54 8.28 -0.20 -2.91
N SER A 55 8.76 0.94 -2.39
CA SER A 55 9.34 1.00 -1.04
C SER A 55 8.34 0.76 0.10
N HIS A 56 7.03 0.84 -0.18
CA HIS A 56 5.95 0.63 0.79
C HIS A 56 5.26 -0.75 0.65
N LEU A 57 5.67 -1.58 -0.33
CA LEU A 57 5.20 -2.97 -0.52
C LEU A 57 6.17 -3.98 0.10
#